data_AF-A0A7Y4WC39-F1
#
_entry.id   AF-A0A7Y4WC39-F1
#
_cell.length_a   1.000
_cell.length_b   1.000
_cell.length_c   1.000
_cell.angle_alpha   90.00
_cell.angle_beta   90.00
_cell.angle_gamma   90.00
#
_symmetry.space_group_name_H-M   'P 1'
#
loop_
_entity.id
_entity.type
_entity.pdbx_description
1 polymer ?
#
loop_
_entity_poly.entity_id
_entity_poly.type
_entity_poly.pdbx_seq_one_letter_code
_entity_poly.pdbx_strand_id
1 'polypeptide(L)'
;MKCLDCQEDLIEVPTNQGPGLDVCISGHGLWLDVGEVNFFVEDYLSLTRASGDAGGVAVRTETLCPRCGNHMESETVSHTSFLSCDSCHGWWLPHGSLTRLNETYRGAAVPIQLQETELYTQAAMRHSASRDTHRKQPQLNKAGANRQSLWFWTLFFGLALVIGGLIFVAGIGKTTSSAQWIRPPDQALLYLTAGSMGGLGLLIYGWTIHRRKRWIENIPTSTIRSLALGLVEISGRAQPEEGLLSAPFSGLLCVFYSYTVEERLGSEQPARWETLATGTSEQSFFVSDATGRVPVMPQGAELILPDEHTSRSNWLGDLPPTTIAGLNRLGISTEQWMGNHTLRCRESFILPDEQVYVLGTAHEQHDTKKPAENSSGLYIGSSQDHAFIISDRSEKELLSLLQWQVAALGVGGLTLATTCLTLIFTYYVTTVS
;
A
#
# COMPACT_ATOMS: atom_id res chain seq x y z
N MET A 1 -6.28 15.91 10.37
CA MET A 1 -6.63 16.64 11.62
C MET A 1 -6.83 18.12 11.30
N LYS A 2 -7.42 18.95 12.17
CA LYS A 2 -7.61 20.38 11.90
C LYS A 2 -6.64 21.24 12.69
N CYS A 3 -6.15 22.32 12.08
CA CYS A 3 -5.35 23.33 12.76
C CYS A 3 -6.19 24.04 13.82
N LEU A 4 -5.62 24.23 15.02
CA LEU A 4 -6.28 24.91 16.13
C LEU A 4 -6.57 26.39 15.82
N ASP A 5 -5.68 27.05 15.08
CA ASP A 5 -5.76 28.49 14.79
C ASP A 5 -6.62 28.84 13.58
N CYS A 6 -6.46 28.13 12.45
CA CYS A 6 -7.20 28.44 11.21
C CYS A 6 -8.32 27.46 10.84
N GLN A 7 -8.46 26.34 11.58
CA GLN A 7 -9.49 25.32 11.33
C GLN A 7 -9.44 24.65 9.94
N GLU A 8 -8.38 24.88 9.17
CA GLU A 8 -8.08 24.15 7.94
C GLU A 8 -7.50 22.77 8.27
N ASP A 9 -7.61 21.84 7.33
CA ASP A 9 -7.02 20.52 7.47
C ASP A 9 -5.49 20.61 7.45
N LEU A 10 -4.85 19.95 8.41
CA LEU A 10 -3.41 19.72 8.44
C LEU A 10 -3.02 18.79 7.30
N ILE A 11 -1.88 19.07 6.67
CA ILE A 11 -1.30 18.25 5.61
C ILE A 11 -0.07 17.58 6.19
N GLU A 12 0.01 16.28 6.03
CA GLU A 12 1.21 15.51 6.35
C GLU A 12 2.32 15.84 5.34
N VAL A 13 3.44 16.36 5.86
CA VAL A 13 4.63 16.72 5.08
C VAL A 13 5.75 15.76 5.47
N PRO A 14 6.34 15.02 4.51
CA PRO A 14 7.45 14.11 4.81
C PRO A 14 8.68 14.89 5.28
N THR A 15 9.40 14.34 6.24
CA THR A 15 10.70 14.89 6.67
C THR A 15 11.85 14.11 6.03
N ASN A 16 13.00 14.75 5.81
CA ASN A 16 14.17 14.10 5.20
C ASN A 16 14.77 13.01 6.11
N GLN A 17 14.52 13.10 7.41
CA GLN A 17 14.96 12.17 8.43
C GLN A 17 13.83 12.01 9.43
N GLY A 18 12.97 11.01 9.27
CA GLY A 18 11.92 10.69 10.23
C GLY A 18 10.52 10.47 9.63
N PRO A 19 9.51 10.33 10.50
CA PRO A 19 8.11 10.26 10.09
C PRO A 19 7.65 11.57 9.43
N GLY A 20 6.53 11.51 8.71
CA GLY A 20 5.83 12.70 8.25
C GLY A 20 5.37 13.56 9.43
N LEU A 21 5.20 14.86 9.21
CA LEU A 21 4.69 15.78 10.22
C LEU A 21 3.39 16.42 9.73
N ASP A 22 2.40 16.49 10.60
CA ASP A 22 1.14 17.16 10.31
C ASP A 22 1.29 18.68 10.42
N VAL A 23 1.37 19.36 9.27
CA VAL A 23 1.71 20.78 9.20
C VAL A 23 0.50 21.61 8.76
N CYS A 24 0.33 22.77 9.39
CA CYS A 24 -0.67 23.74 8.96
C CYS A 24 -0.24 24.45 7.67
N ILE A 25 -1.10 24.43 6.65
CA ILE A 25 -0.87 25.10 5.35
C ILE A 25 -0.62 26.60 5.53
N SER A 26 -1.36 27.22 6.44
CA SER A 26 -1.25 28.64 6.76
C SER A 26 -0.05 28.96 7.67
N GLY A 27 0.72 27.96 8.09
CA GLY A 27 1.97 28.14 8.82
C GLY A 27 1.84 28.41 10.33
N HIS A 28 0.67 28.18 10.94
CA HIS A 28 0.45 28.47 12.36
C HIS A 28 1.22 27.55 13.31
N GLY A 29 1.43 26.30 12.90
CA GLY A 29 2.04 25.28 13.74
C GLY A 29 2.00 23.91 13.09
N LEU A 30 2.41 22.92 13.86
CA LEU A 30 2.40 21.52 13.48
C LEU A 30 1.92 20.67 14.65
N TRP A 31 1.37 19.51 14.32
CA TRP A 31 1.00 18.49 15.28
C TRP A 31 2.08 17.40 15.30
N LEU A 32 2.44 16.95 16.50
CA LEU A 32 3.30 15.80 16.72
C LEU A 32 2.50 14.67 17.36
N ASP A 33 2.48 13.52 16.71
CA ASP A 33 1.98 12.29 17.31
C ASP A 33 3.01 11.66 18.27
N VAL A 34 2.56 10.76 19.14
CA VAL A 34 3.38 10.12 20.20
C VAL A 34 4.72 9.58 19.67
N GLY A 35 4.72 8.94 18.49
CA GLY A 35 5.93 8.41 17.87
C GLY A 35 6.85 9.49 17.30
N GLU A 36 6.29 10.60 16.84
CA GLU A 36 7.00 11.75 16.27
C GLU A 36 7.66 12.59 17.36
N VAL A 37 6.96 12.77 18.50
CA VAL A 37 7.50 13.46 19.69
C VAL A 37 8.81 12.83 20.12
N ASN A 38 8.86 11.51 20.30
CA ASN A 38 10.08 10.81 20.71
C ASN A 38 11.19 10.85 19.65
N PHE A 39 10.82 10.92 18.36
CA PHE A 39 11.78 10.96 17.26
C PHE A 39 12.47 12.33 17.15
N PHE A 40 11.70 13.42 17.26
CA PHE A 40 12.23 14.77 17.10
C PHE A 40 12.72 15.39 18.42
N VAL A 41 12.22 14.93 19.57
CA VAL A 41 12.54 15.41 20.92
C VAL A 41 12.98 14.20 21.77
N GLU A 42 14.25 13.79 21.58
CA GLU A 42 14.86 12.61 22.23
C GLU A 42 14.70 12.64 23.77
N ASP A 43 14.26 11.53 24.36
CA ASP A 43 14.12 11.27 25.80
C ASP A 43 13.19 12.24 26.58
N TYR A 44 12.01 12.55 26.02
CA TYR A 44 10.97 13.37 26.69
C TYR A 44 10.52 12.83 28.06
N LEU A 45 10.49 11.50 28.26
CA LEU A 45 10.11 10.90 29.55
C LEU A 45 11.08 11.26 30.68
N SER A 46 12.35 11.51 30.37
CA SER A 46 13.34 12.02 31.32
C SER A 46 13.16 13.52 31.58
N LEU A 47 12.70 14.28 30.58
CA LEU A 47 12.36 15.71 30.69
C LEU A 47 11.11 15.96 31.53
N THR A 48 10.03 15.19 31.35
CA THR A 48 8.82 15.29 32.21
C THR A 48 9.11 14.95 33.67
N ARG A 49 10.05 14.03 33.93
CA ARG A 49 10.54 13.73 35.29
C ARG A 49 11.41 14.83 35.87
N ALA A 50 12.19 15.55 35.05
CA ALA A 50 13.01 16.68 35.49
C ALA A 50 12.21 18.00 35.63
N SER A 51 11.16 18.19 34.83
CA SER A 51 10.27 19.36 34.88
C SER A 51 9.25 19.30 36.02
N GLY A 52 9.04 18.14 36.64
CA GLY A 52 8.25 18.00 37.88
C GLY A 52 8.77 18.85 39.06
N ASP A 53 10.02 19.30 39.03
CA ASP A 53 10.65 20.13 40.06
C ASP A 53 10.78 21.63 39.70
N ALA A 54 10.44 22.03 38.46
CA ALA A 54 10.47 23.43 38.03
C ALA A 54 9.04 23.94 37.85
N GLY A 55 8.47 24.53 38.91
CA GLY A 55 7.09 25.02 39.00
C GLY A 55 6.62 25.94 37.87
N GLY A 56 6.13 25.34 36.78
CA GLY A 56 5.27 25.99 35.81
C GLY A 56 3.81 25.87 36.24
N VAL A 57 3.08 26.98 36.26
CA VAL A 57 1.63 26.99 36.50
C VAL A 57 0.96 26.33 35.29
N ALA A 58 0.40 25.12 35.46
CA ALA A 58 -0.44 24.49 34.46
C ALA A 58 -1.70 25.35 34.25
N VAL A 59 -1.71 26.17 33.19
CA VAL A 59 -2.89 26.91 32.77
C VAL A 59 -3.75 25.96 31.94
N ARG A 60 -4.88 25.53 32.49
CA ARG A 60 -5.88 24.77 31.74
C ARG A 60 -6.40 25.64 30.60
N THR A 61 -6.17 25.20 29.36
CA THR A 61 -6.70 25.89 28.18
C THR A 61 -8.06 25.29 27.81
N GLU A 62 -8.99 26.11 27.32
CA GLU A 62 -10.28 25.64 26.78
C GLU A 62 -10.12 24.94 25.42
N THR A 63 -8.88 24.73 24.97
CA THR A 63 -8.54 24.16 23.66
C THR A 63 -8.77 22.65 23.63
N LEU A 64 -9.45 22.17 22.59
CA LEU A 64 -9.73 20.75 22.38
C LEU A 64 -8.70 20.12 21.43
N CYS A 65 -8.27 18.91 21.75
CA CYS A 65 -7.35 18.12 20.95
C CYS A 65 -7.98 17.78 19.58
N PRO A 66 -7.32 18.08 18.45
CA PRO A 66 -7.85 17.82 17.11
C PRO A 66 -7.92 16.33 16.76
N ARG A 67 -7.29 15.46 17.56
CA ARG A 67 -7.25 14.01 17.38
C ARG A 67 -8.34 13.28 18.18
N CYS A 68 -8.45 13.56 19.48
CA CYS A 68 -9.35 12.83 20.39
C CYS A 68 -10.46 13.68 21.03
N GLY A 69 -10.45 15.00 20.85
CA GLY A 69 -11.49 15.90 21.37
C GLY A 69 -11.41 16.20 22.87
N ASN A 70 -10.38 15.71 23.57
CA ASN A 70 -10.15 16.01 24.99
C ASN A 70 -9.47 17.38 25.17
N HIS A 71 -9.58 17.97 26.37
CA HIS A 71 -8.89 19.23 26.69
C HIS A 71 -7.37 19.08 26.61
N MET A 72 -6.70 20.14 26.18
CA MET A 72 -5.25 20.23 26.13
C MET A 72 -4.70 21.08 27.27
N GLU A 73 -3.54 20.70 27.76
CA GLU A 73 -2.82 21.44 28.80
C GLU A 73 -1.70 22.27 28.16
N SER A 74 -1.48 23.49 28.67
CA SER A 74 -0.37 24.31 28.23
C SER A 74 0.89 23.94 29.01
N GLU A 75 1.90 23.48 28.31
CA GLU A 75 3.23 23.21 28.84
C GLU A 75 4.22 24.26 28.35
N THR A 76 5.28 24.50 29.12
CA THR A 76 6.38 25.36 28.71
C THR A 76 7.69 24.73 29.10
N VAL A 77 8.52 24.43 28.10
CA VAL A 77 9.83 23.79 28.27
C VAL A 77 10.87 24.66 27.56
N SER A 78 11.95 25.04 28.25
CA SER A 78 13.00 25.93 27.74
C SER A 78 12.48 27.12 26.93
N HIS A 79 11.59 27.91 27.53
CA HIS A 79 11.00 29.12 26.93
C HIS A 79 10.18 28.88 25.66
N THR A 80 9.84 27.62 25.34
CA THR A 80 8.94 27.25 24.26
C THR A 80 7.63 26.75 24.84
N SER A 81 6.55 27.47 24.58
CA SER A 81 5.20 27.11 25.03
C SER A 81 4.47 26.31 23.94
N PHE A 82 3.81 25.23 24.34
CA PHE A 82 3.05 24.35 23.46
C PHE A 82 1.87 23.72 24.19
N LEU A 83 0.98 23.06 23.46
CA LEU A 83 -0.16 22.35 24.03
C LEU A 83 0.07 20.84 23.95
N SER A 84 -0.14 20.13 25.04
CA SER A 84 -0.08 18.67 25.13
C SER A 84 -1.46 18.08 25.41
N CYS A 85 -1.69 16.84 24.99
CA CYS A 85 -2.91 16.12 25.29
C CYS A 85 -2.62 14.84 26.09
N ASP A 86 -3.09 14.75 27.32
CA ASP A 86 -2.86 13.58 28.19
C ASP A 86 -3.48 12.28 27.69
N SER A 87 -4.52 12.36 26.86
CA SER A 87 -5.26 11.17 26.41
C SER A 87 -4.65 10.51 25.17
N CYS A 88 -4.09 11.31 24.25
CA CYS A 88 -3.48 10.77 23.03
C CYS A 88 -1.97 10.99 22.99
N HIS A 89 -1.41 11.67 23.99
CA HIS A 89 -0.01 12.06 24.14
C HIS A 89 0.59 12.81 22.93
N GLY A 90 -0.26 13.41 22.08
CA GLY A 90 0.15 14.25 20.96
C GLY A 90 0.29 15.72 21.36
N TRP A 91 1.14 16.46 20.65
CA TRP A 91 1.46 17.86 20.93
C TRP A 91 1.10 18.77 19.77
N TRP A 92 0.63 19.97 20.10
CA TRP A 92 0.54 21.08 19.16
C TRP A 92 1.68 22.05 19.40
N LEU A 93 2.57 22.15 18.42
CA LEU A 93 3.72 23.05 18.43
C LEU A 93 3.44 24.28 17.56
N PRO A 94 3.46 25.50 18.12
CA PRO A 94 3.41 26.73 17.34
C PRO A 94 4.62 26.86 16.41
N HIS A 95 4.49 27.65 15.34
CA HIS A 95 5.57 27.91 14.39
C HIS A 95 6.95 28.16 15.04
N GLY A 96 7.97 27.45 14.57
CA GLY A 96 9.36 27.56 14.99
C GLY A 96 9.68 26.89 16.33
N SER A 97 8.70 26.26 16.97
CA SER A 97 8.87 25.65 18.30
C SER A 97 9.59 24.32 18.23
N LEU A 98 9.38 23.54 17.18
CA LEU A 98 10.06 22.25 17.01
C LEU A 98 11.56 22.45 16.76
N THR A 99 11.91 23.44 15.96
CA THR A 99 13.30 23.82 15.67
C THR A 99 14.02 24.23 16.96
N ARG A 100 13.39 25.08 17.79
CA ARG A 100 13.94 25.49 19.09
C ARG A 100 14.13 24.30 20.05
N LEU A 101 13.13 23.42 20.14
CA LEU A 101 13.20 22.23 20.99
C LEU A 101 14.31 21.27 20.53
N ASN A 102 14.41 21.05 19.21
CA ASN A 102 15.43 20.23 18.57
C ASN A 102 16.85 20.77 18.80
N GLU A 103 17.04 22.10 18.73
CA GLU A 103 18.32 22.75 19.02
C GLU A 103 18.71 22.68 20.50
N THR A 104 17.74 22.74 21.41
CA THR A 104 18.00 22.84 22.85
C THR A 104 18.28 21.50 23.53
N TYR A 105 17.72 20.39 23.02
CA TYR A 105 17.65 19.12 23.77
C TYR A 105 18.26 17.88 23.08
N ARG A 106 19.08 18.01 22.03
CA ARG A 106 19.72 16.83 21.43
C ARG A 106 21.01 16.40 22.12
N GLY A 107 21.09 15.09 22.42
CA GLY A 107 22.19 14.42 23.11
C GLY A 107 23.06 13.49 22.25
N ALA A 108 22.88 13.40 20.92
CA ALA A 108 23.68 12.51 20.06
C ALA A 108 24.33 13.22 18.85
N ALA A 109 25.45 12.65 18.38
CA ALA A 109 26.52 13.28 17.60
C ALA A 109 26.23 13.74 16.14
N VAL A 110 24.98 13.75 15.68
CA VAL A 110 24.61 14.27 14.34
C VAL A 110 23.28 15.05 14.43
N PRO A 111 23.25 16.35 14.07
CA PRO A 111 22.01 17.12 14.11
C PRO A 111 21.06 16.68 12.99
N ILE A 112 19.78 16.41 13.33
CA ILE A 112 18.73 16.32 12.31
C ILE A 112 18.58 17.72 11.71
N GLN A 113 18.87 17.82 10.41
CA GLN A 113 18.64 19.04 9.64
C GLN A 113 17.14 19.21 9.42
N LEU A 114 16.46 19.76 10.42
CA LEU A 114 15.05 20.10 10.37
C LEU A 114 14.90 21.61 10.20
N GLN A 115 14.34 22.06 9.08
CA GLN A 115 14.05 23.45 8.83
C GLN A 115 12.55 23.61 8.63
N GLU A 116 11.84 24.05 9.67
CA GLU A 116 10.37 24.19 9.63
C GLU A 116 9.88 25.07 8.47
N THR A 117 10.65 26.07 8.06
CA THR A 117 10.35 26.91 6.90
C THR A 117 10.21 26.10 5.61
N GLU A 118 11.03 25.05 5.44
CA GLU A 118 10.93 24.15 4.29
C GLU A 118 9.65 23.31 4.37
N LEU A 119 9.30 22.81 5.54
CA LEU A 119 8.06 22.03 5.77
C LEU A 119 6.82 22.85 5.43
N TYR A 120 6.74 24.10 5.89
CA TYR A 120 5.63 25.00 5.55
C TYR A 120 5.58 25.32 4.05
N THR A 121 6.75 25.48 3.41
CA THR A 121 6.82 25.74 1.97
C THR A 121 6.35 24.53 1.16
N GLN A 122 6.75 23.31 1.56
CA GLN A 122 6.29 22.07 0.95
C GLN A 122 4.79 21.85 1.13
N ALA A 123 4.23 22.15 2.31
CA ALA A 123 2.77 22.10 2.55
C ALA A 123 2.01 23.03 1.58
N ALA A 124 2.47 24.28 1.43
CA ALA A 124 1.86 25.26 0.54
C ALA A 124 1.93 24.84 -0.94
N MET A 125 3.05 24.25 -1.38
CA MET A 125 3.21 23.73 -2.74
C MET A 125 2.31 22.52 -3.04
N ARG A 126 2.17 21.59 -2.09
CA ARG A 126 1.27 20.44 -2.24
C ARG A 126 -0.19 20.87 -2.35
N HIS A 127 -0.59 21.83 -1.52
CA HIS A 127 -1.95 22.36 -1.57
C HIS A 127 -2.25 23.08 -2.89
N SER A 128 -1.31 23.87 -3.43
CA SER A 128 -1.49 24.55 -4.72
C SER A 128 -1.54 23.57 -5.90
N ALA A 129 -0.70 22.52 -5.90
CA ALA A 129 -0.71 21.47 -6.92
C ALA A 129 -2.04 20.69 -6.93
N SER A 130 -2.59 20.34 -5.77
CA SER A 130 -3.90 19.69 -5.65
C SER A 130 -5.03 20.58 -6.22
N ARG A 131 -5.02 21.88 -5.88
CA ARG A 131 -5.99 22.86 -6.40
C ARG A 131 -5.88 23.07 -7.91
N ASP A 132 -4.67 23.10 -8.46
CA ASP A 132 -4.46 23.24 -9.90
C ASP A 132 -4.86 21.99 -10.68
N THR A 133 -4.68 20.80 -10.10
CA THR A 133 -5.20 19.54 -10.66
C THR A 133 -6.72 19.57 -10.74
N HIS A 134 -7.39 20.05 -9.68
CA HIS A 134 -8.84 20.22 -9.67
C HIS A 134 -9.34 21.31 -10.63
N ARG A 135 -8.55 22.38 -10.85
CA ARG A 135 -8.90 23.50 -11.74
C ARG A 135 -8.64 23.19 -13.22
N LYS A 136 -7.66 22.33 -13.53
CA LYS A 136 -7.31 21.94 -14.91
C LYS A 136 -8.14 20.77 -15.45
N GLN A 137 -9.02 20.18 -14.66
CA GLN A 137 -9.97 19.20 -15.16
C GLN A 137 -10.92 19.91 -16.14
N PRO A 138 -10.82 19.68 -17.46
CA PRO A 138 -11.76 20.26 -18.40
C PRO A 138 -13.09 19.61 -18.08
N GLN A 139 -14.13 20.41 -17.85
CA GLN A 139 -15.49 19.92 -18.02
C GLN A 139 -15.59 19.42 -19.47
N LEU A 140 -15.38 18.12 -19.65
CA LEU A 140 -15.66 17.39 -20.87
C LEU A 140 -17.17 17.49 -21.05
N ASN A 141 -17.59 18.59 -21.67
CA ASN A 141 -18.85 18.67 -22.36
C ASN A 141 -18.89 17.46 -23.27
N LYS A 142 -19.74 16.48 -22.89
CA LYS A 142 -20.09 15.33 -23.70
C LYS A 142 -20.41 15.85 -25.10
N ALA A 143 -19.45 15.72 -26.01
CA ALA A 143 -19.70 15.86 -27.43
C ALA A 143 -20.83 14.90 -27.74
N GLY A 144 -21.93 15.43 -28.27
CA GLY A 144 -23.14 14.68 -28.58
C GLY A 144 -22.80 13.53 -29.51
N ALA A 145 -22.63 12.34 -28.94
CA ALA A 145 -22.62 11.11 -29.69
C ALA A 145 -24.00 10.99 -30.36
N ASN A 146 -23.96 10.91 -31.68
CA ASN A 146 -25.09 10.84 -32.58
C ASN A 146 -26.16 9.85 -32.09
N ARG A 147 -27.19 10.39 -31.41
CA ARG A 147 -28.25 9.68 -30.67
C ARG A 147 -29.20 8.89 -31.58
N GLN A 148 -29.06 9.02 -32.91
CA GLN A 148 -29.89 8.27 -33.88
C GLN A 148 -29.34 6.89 -34.26
N SER A 149 -28.04 6.61 -34.09
CA SER A 149 -27.45 5.31 -34.47
C SER A 149 -27.50 4.27 -33.34
N LEU A 150 -27.33 4.71 -32.09
CA LEU A 150 -27.28 3.80 -30.93
C LEU A 150 -28.62 3.10 -30.64
N TRP A 151 -29.76 3.75 -30.86
CA TRP A 151 -31.07 3.14 -30.61
C TRP A 151 -31.37 1.97 -31.56
N PHE A 152 -30.93 2.09 -32.83
CA PHE A 152 -31.07 1.03 -33.83
C PHE A 152 -30.28 -0.22 -33.42
N TRP A 153 -29.03 -0.05 -32.96
CA TRP A 153 -28.22 -1.18 -32.49
C TRP A 153 -28.72 -1.76 -31.16
N THR A 154 -29.23 -0.94 -30.23
CA THR A 154 -29.82 -1.46 -28.98
C THR A 154 -31.12 -2.22 -29.22
N LEU A 155 -31.95 -1.79 -30.18
CA LEU A 155 -33.13 -2.54 -30.59
C LEU A 155 -32.77 -3.80 -31.37
N PHE A 156 -31.80 -3.73 -32.28
CA PHE A 156 -31.40 -4.86 -33.11
C PHE A 156 -30.73 -5.96 -32.28
N PHE A 157 -29.77 -5.63 -31.42
CA PHE A 157 -29.15 -6.59 -30.50
C PHE A 157 -30.09 -6.98 -29.35
N GLY A 158 -30.95 -6.06 -28.88
CA GLY A 158 -31.97 -6.37 -27.88
C GLY A 158 -32.99 -7.38 -28.41
N LEU A 159 -33.50 -7.19 -29.64
CA LEU A 159 -34.41 -8.12 -30.29
C LEU A 159 -33.71 -9.45 -30.61
N ALA A 160 -32.46 -9.43 -31.07
CA ALA A 160 -31.68 -10.64 -31.30
C ALA A 160 -31.42 -11.44 -29.99
N LEU A 161 -31.20 -10.76 -28.87
CA LEU A 161 -31.07 -11.39 -27.55
C LEU A 161 -32.41 -11.92 -27.04
N VAL A 162 -33.52 -11.22 -27.29
CA VAL A 162 -34.86 -11.70 -26.92
C VAL A 162 -35.25 -12.90 -27.78
N ILE A 163 -35.03 -12.85 -29.10
CA ILE A 163 -35.29 -13.97 -30.01
C ILE A 163 -34.35 -15.15 -29.70
N GLY A 164 -33.06 -14.89 -29.50
CA GLY A 164 -32.09 -15.91 -29.11
C GLY A 164 -32.41 -16.53 -27.75
N GLY A 165 -32.83 -15.71 -26.79
CA GLY A 165 -33.32 -16.15 -25.48
C GLY A 165 -34.61 -16.95 -25.58
N LEU A 166 -35.57 -16.55 -26.43
CA LEU A 166 -36.81 -17.31 -26.68
C LEU A 166 -36.52 -18.63 -27.41
N ILE A 167 -35.61 -18.66 -28.37
CA ILE A 167 -35.16 -19.89 -29.05
C ILE A 167 -34.40 -20.79 -28.06
N PHE A 168 -33.60 -20.23 -27.16
CA PHE A 168 -32.90 -20.97 -26.11
C PHE A 168 -33.86 -21.52 -25.07
N VAL A 169 -34.84 -20.74 -24.62
CA VAL A 169 -35.92 -21.17 -23.70
C VAL A 169 -36.84 -22.19 -24.35
N ALA A 170 -37.17 -22.05 -25.63
CA ALA A 170 -37.96 -23.03 -26.38
C ALA A 170 -37.15 -24.29 -26.70
N GLY A 171 -35.85 -24.15 -26.96
CA GLY A 171 -34.89 -25.24 -27.15
C GLY A 171 -34.69 -26.05 -25.88
N ILE A 172 -34.50 -25.37 -24.74
CA ILE A 172 -34.52 -25.98 -23.41
C ILE A 172 -35.90 -26.58 -23.14
N GLY A 173 -37.01 -25.89 -23.45
CA GLY A 173 -38.36 -26.42 -23.24
C GLY A 173 -38.61 -27.74 -23.98
N LYS A 174 -38.04 -27.91 -25.18
CA LYS A 174 -38.12 -29.16 -25.94
C LYS A 174 -37.25 -30.27 -25.35
N THR A 175 -36.10 -29.95 -24.75
CA THR A 175 -35.21 -30.93 -24.09
C THR A 175 -35.63 -31.24 -22.64
N THR A 176 -36.28 -30.29 -21.96
CA THR A 176 -36.75 -30.42 -20.57
C THR A 176 -38.17 -30.97 -20.47
N SER A 177 -39.01 -30.87 -21.51
CA SER A 177 -40.32 -31.54 -21.51
C SER A 177 -40.23 -33.07 -21.41
N SER A 178 -39.08 -33.63 -21.81
CA SER A 178 -38.70 -35.03 -21.69
C SER A 178 -37.84 -35.34 -20.46
N ALA A 179 -37.52 -34.35 -19.60
CA ALA A 179 -36.67 -34.53 -18.43
C ALA A 179 -37.52 -34.63 -17.16
N GLN A 180 -37.77 -35.85 -16.69
CA GLN A 180 -38.42 -36.08 -15.40
C GLN A 180 -37.40 -36.27 -14.29
N TRP A 181 -37.66 -35.65 -13.14
CA TRP A 181 -36.89 -35.83 -11.91
C TRP A 181 -37.27 -37.16 -11.25
N ILE A 182 -36.31 -38.07 -11.14
CA ILE A 182 -36.57 -39.45 -10.70
C ILE A 182 -36.51 -39.56 -9.18
N ARG A 183 -35.62 -38.78 -8.56
CA ARG A 183 -35.32 -38.86 -7.12
C ARG A 183 -35.72 -37.56 -6.43
N PRO A 184 -36.26 -37.63 -5.19
CA PRO A 184 -36.49 -36.45 -4.40
C PRO A 184 -35.15 -35.77 -4.05
N PRO A 185 -35.15 -34.45 -3.86
CA PRO A 185 -33.95 -33.73 -3.44
C PRO A 185 -33.45 -34.27 -2.09
N ASP A 186 -32.21 -34.72 -2.07
CA ASP A 186 -31.51 -35.27 -0.91
C ASP A 186 -30.19 -34.53 -0.64
N GLN A 187 -29.46 -34.93 0.41
CA GLN A 187 -28.19 -34.30 0.77
C GLN A 187 -27.14 -34.41 -0.34
N ALA A 188 -27.16 -35.50 -1.12
CA ALA A 188 -26.24 -35.68 -2.24
C ALA A 188 -26.48 -34.64 -3.36
N LEU A 189 -27.75 -34.33 -3.68
CA LEU A 189 -28.06 -33.27 -4.63
C LEU A 189 -27.52 -31.91 -4.18
N LEU A 190 -27.63 -31.60 -2.88
CA LEU A 190 -27.09 -30.35 -2.31
C LEU A 190 -25.57 -30.27 -2.45
N TYR A 191 -24.84 -31.35 -2.21
CA TYR A 191 -23.39 -31.36 -2.40
C TYR A 191 -22.99 -31.21 -3.87
N LEU A 192 -23.72 -31.83 -4.79
CA LEU A 192 -23.45 -31.72 -6.22
C LEU A 192 -23.77 -30.33 -6.79
N THR A 193 -24.86 -29.69 -6.33
CA THR A 193 -25.17 -28.31 -6.74
C THR A 193 -24.15 -27.34 -6.17
N ALA A 194 -23.78 -27.49 -4.89
CA ALA A 194 -22.69 -26.71 -4.28
C ALA A 194 -21.35 -26.92 -5.01
N GLY A 195 -21.02 -28.16 -5.39
CA GLY A 195 -19.82 -28.47 -6.18
C GLY A 195 -19.85 -27.85 -7.57
N SER A 196 -21.02 -27.83 -8.23
CA SER A 196 -21.19 -27.19 -9.53
C SER A 196 -21.00 -25.67 -9.44
N MET A 197 -21.60 -25.03 -8.42
CA MET A 197 -21.43 -23.60 -8.16
C MET A 197 -20.00 -23.26 -7.78
N GLY A 198 -19.37 -24.06 -6.92
CA GLY A 198 -17.97 -23.90 -6.54
C GLY A 198 -17.03 -24.03 -7.73
N GLY A 199 -17.24 -25.04 -8.59
CA GLY A 199 -16.47 -25.23 -9.82
C GLY A 199 -16.62 -24.05 -10.79
N LEU A 200 -17.83 -23.52 -10.97
CA LEU A 200 -18.06 -22.31 -11.77
C LEU A 200 -17.35 -21.08 -11.16
N GLY A 201 -17.40 -20.93 -9.83
CA GLY A 201 -16.69 -19.86 -9.12
C GLY A 201 -15.17 -19.92 -9.33
N LEU A 202 -14.58 -21.12 -9.23
CA LEU A 202 -13.15 -21.34 -9.51
C LEU A 202 -12.80 -21.01 -10.97
N LEU A 203 -13.67 -21.36 -11.92
CA LEU A 203 -13.50 -21.03 -13.34
C LEU A 203 -13.49 -19.51 -13.58
N ILE A 204 -14.44 -18.80 -12.99
CA ILE A 204 -14.54 -17.33 -13.10
C ILE A 204 -13.30 -16.67 -12.49
N TYR A 205 -12.86 -17.15 -11.33
CA TYR A 205 -11.64 -16.67 -10.69
C TYR A 205 -10.38 -17.00 -11.49
N GLY A 206 -10.29 -18.19 -12.07
CA GLY A 206 -9.21 -18.55 -13.01
C GLY A 206 -9.19 -17.62 -14.24
N TRP A 207 -10.35 -17.21 -14.74
CA TRP A 207 -10.46 -16.25 -15.84
C TRP A 207 -9.96 -14.85 -15.47
N THR A 208 -10.23 -14.36 -14.26
CA THR A 208 -9.72 -13.04 -13.83
C THR A 208 -8.19 -13.04 -13.71
N ILE A 209 -7.59 -14.10 -13.17
CA ILE A 209 -6.13 -14.27 -13.15
C ILE A 209 -5.57 -14.39 -14.57
N HIS A 210 -6.23 -15.13 -15.47
CA HIS A 210 -5.81 -15.23 -16.87
C HIS A 210 -5.81 -13.87 -17.58
N ARG A 211 -6.80 -13.02 -17.28
CA ARG A 211 -6.80 -11.64 -17.78
C ARG A 211 -5.60 -10.87 -17.24
N ARG A 212 -5.33 -10.91 -15.93
CA ARG A 212 -4.16 -10.25 -15.32
C ARG A 212 -2.85 -10.72 -15.96
N LYS A 213 -2.71 -12.03 -16.17
CA LYS A 213 -1.57 -12.63 -16.85
C LYS A 213 -1.39 -12.06 -18.26
N ARG A 214 -2.45 -12.02 -19.07
CA ARG A 214 -2.38 -11.43 -20.42
C ARG A 214 -2.04 -9.94 -20.41
N TRP A 215 -2.47 -9.19 -19.40
CA TRP A 215 -2.11 -7.77 -19.31
C TRP A 215 -0.60 -7.60 -19.15
N ILE A 216 0.04 -8.44 -18.33
CA ILE A 216 1.50 -8.45 -18.18
C ILE A 216 2.17 -8.92 -19.49
N GLU A 217 1.76 -10.08 -20.04
CA GLU A 217 2.37 -10.65 -21.26
C GLU A 217 2.29 -9.75 -22.51
N ASN A 218 1.32 -8.85 -22.58
CA ASN A 218 1.11 -8.01 -23.77
C ASN A 218 1.89 -6.68 -23.71
N ILE A 219 2.53 -6.37 -22.59
CA ILE A 219 3.36 -5.16 -22.46
C ILE A 219 4.78 -5.55 -22.84
N PRO A 220 5.33 -5.02 -23.94
CA PRO A 220 6.71 -5.34 -24.29
C PRO A 220 7.67 -4.68 -23.30
N THR A 221 8.63 -5.44 -22.79
CA THR A 221 9.74 -4.90 -22.02
C THR A 221 10.48 -3.85 -22.85
N SER A 222 10.49 -2.62 -22.36
CA SER A 222 11.14 -1.47 -23.00
C SER A 222 12.58 -1.33 -22.52
N THR A 223 13.48 -0.96 -23.43
CA THR A 223 14.82 -0.53 -23.00
C THR A 223 14.75 0.83 -22.34
N ILE A 224 15.61 1.10 -21.37
CA ILE A 224 15.59 2.36 -20.60
C ILE A 224 15.79 3.57 -21.52
N ARG A 225 16.66 3.46 -22.53
CA ARG A 225 16.89 4.54 -23.50
C ARG A 225 15.65 4.92 -24.32
N SER A 226 14.74 3.98 -24.56
CA SER A 226 13.56 4.15 -25.40
C SER A 226 12.27 4.26 -24.61
N LEU A 227 12.35 4.62 -23.32
CA LEU A 227 11.17 4.81 -22.48
C LEU A 227 10.26 5.89 -23.04
N ALA A 228 8.99 5.54 -23.23
CA ALA A 228 7.93 6.47 -23.55
C ALA A 228 7.14 6.82 -22.28
N LEU A 229 6.52 7.99 -22.25
CA LEU A 229 5.60 8.37 -21.18
C LEU A 229 4.41 7.39 -21.14
N GLY A 230 3.95 7.06 -19.93
CA GLY A 230 2.85 6.13 -19.72
C GLY A 230 3.30 4.78 -19.18
N LEU A 231 2.44 3.75 -19.34
CA LEU A 231 2.70 2.42 -18.81
C LEU A 231 3.91 1.78 -19.52
N VAL A 232 4.91 1.39 -18.75
CA VAL A 232 6.14 0.78 -19.21
C VAL A 232 6.50 -0.43 -18.35
N GLU A 233 7.12 -1.40 -19.00
CA GLU A 233 7.75 -2.54 -18.34
C GLU A 233 9.26 -2.45 -18.57
N ILE A 234 10.05 -2.57 -17.52
CA ILE A 234 11.51 -2.60 -17.59
C ILE A 234 12.08 -3.75 -16.77
N SER A 235 13.26 -4.21 -17.15
CA SER A 235 14.06 -5.10 -16.32
C SER A 235 15.53 -4.68 -16.38
N GLY A 236 16.18 -4.69 -15.22
CA GLY A 236 17.56 -4.25 -15.10
C GLY A 236 18.12 -4.54 -13.71
N ARG A 237 19.31 -4.03 -13.44
CA ARG A 237 19.98 -4.14 -12.15
C ARG A 237 19.64 -2.96 -11.25
N ALA A 238 19.30 -3.24 -10.00
CA ALA A 238 19.02 -2.23 -9.00
C ALA A 238 20.32 -1.56 -8.53
N GLN A 239 20.35 -0.23 -8.51
CA GLN A 239 21.51 0.57 -8.10
C GLN A 239 21.09 1.67 -7.13
N PRO A 240 21.90 1.99 -6.11
CA PRO A 240 21.58 3.07 -5.18
C PRO A 240 21.60 4.43 -5.89
N GLU A 241 20.70 5.33 -5.50
CA GLU A 241 20.72 6.73 -5.98
C GLU A 241 21.62 7.62 -5.12
N GLU A 242 21.33 7.71 -3.81
CA GLU A 242 22.12 8.51 -2.87
C GLU A 242 23.09 7.67 -2.01
N GLY A 243 22.74 6.40 -1.77
CA GLY A 243 23.52 5.47 -0.96
C GLY A 243 22.78 4.16 -0.69
N LEU A 244 23.44 3.22 0.00
CA LEU A 244 22.80 1.97 0.44
C LEU A 244 21.99 2.22 1.72
N LEU A 245 20.82 1.60 1.77
CA LEU A 245 19.96 1.54 2.94
C LEU A 245 20.35 0.34 3.80
N SER A 246 20.02 0.38 5.09
CA SER A 246 20.15 -0.76 5.99
C SER A 246 18.77 -1.30 6.32
N ALA A 247 18.51 -2.56 5.97
CA ALA A 247 17.25 -3.24 6.28
C ALA A 247 17.01 -3.23 7.80
N PRO A 248 15.77 -2.96 8.25
CA PRO A 248 15.51 -2.64 9.65
C PRO A 248 15.87 -3.78 10.61
N PHE A 249 15.63 -5.05 10.25
CA PHE A 249 15.77 -6.19 11.17
C PHE A 249 17.05 -6.99 10.97
N SER A 250 17.46 -7.27 9.73
CA SER A 250 18.73 -7.96 9.45
C SER A 250 19.94 -7.02 9.47
N GLY A 251 19.73 -5.73 9.22
CA GLY A 251 20.82 -4.76 9.02
C GLY A 251 21.51 -4.88 7.66
N LEU A 252 21.02 -5.73 6.75
CA LEU A 252 21.63 -5.94 5.43
C LEU A 252 21.59 -4.66 4.59
N LEU A 253 22.69 -4.42 3.86
CA LEU A 253 22.78 -3.28 2.95
C LEU A 253 22.01 -3.57 1.67
N CYS A 254 21.04 -2.73 1.34
CA CYS A 254 20.09 -2.90 0.26
C CYS A 254 19.81 -1.57 -0.45
N VAL A 255 19.18 -1.61 -1.62
CA VAL A 255 18.70 -0.40 -2.32
C VAL A 255 17.22 -0.12 -2.02
N PHE A 256 16.49 -1.14 -1.58
CA PHE A 256 15.09 -1.08 -1.20
C PHE A 256 14.80 -2.13 -0.14
N TYR A 257 13.90 -1.83 0.79
CA TYR A 257 13.35 -2.83 1.73
C TYR A 257 11.85 -2.61 1.99
N SER A 258 11.18 -3.68 2.38
CA SER A 258 9.82 -3.67 2.92
C SER A 258 9.77 -4.55 4.16
N TYR A 259 8.98 -4.16 5.15
CA TYR A 259 8.84 -4.91 6.38
C TYR A 259 7.40 -5.00 6.86
N THR A 260 7.12 -6.06 7.63
CA THR A 260 5.85 -6.29 8.31
C THR A 260 6.15 -6.85 9.70
N VAL A 261 5.57 -6.23 10.72
CA VAL A 261 5.63 -6.69 12.12
C VAL A 261 4.24 -7.15 12.52
N GLU A 262 4.16 -8.38 13.00
CA GLU A 262 2.90 -8.99 13.44
C GLU A 262 3.02 -9.56 14.85
N GLU A 263 1.94 -9.47 15.60
CA GLU A 263 1.77 -10.07 16.91
C GLU A 263 0.81 -11.25 16.85
N ARG A 264 1.12 -12.32 17.58
CA ARG A 264 0.20 -13.43 17.78
C ARG A 264 -0.86 -13.09 18.82
N LEU A 265 -2.12 -13.15 18.42
CA LEU A 265 -3.27 -13.03 19.30
C LEU A 265 -3.69 -14.39 19.85
N GLY A 266 -3.56 -14.56 21.16
CA GLY A 266 -4.04 -15.74 21.90
C GLY A 266 -3.24 -17.02 21.65
N SER A 267 -3.65 -18.08 22.36
CA SER A 267 -2.99 -19.40 22.30
C SER A 267 -3.71 -20.41 21.39
N GLU A 268 -4.85 -20.03 20.81
CA GLU A 268 -5.69 -20.91 19.99
C GLU A 268 -5.03 -21.29 18.67
N GLN A 269 -5.49 -22.40 18.09
CA GLN A 269 -5.07 -22.92 16.80
C GLN A 269 -6.26 -22.95 15.83
N PRO A 270 -6.17 -22.35 14.64
CA PRO A 270 -4.98 -21.70 14.07
C PRO A 270 -4.64 -20.36 14.74
N ALA A 271 -3.34 -20.09 14.88
CA ALA A 271 -2.85 -18.84 15.46
C ALA A 271 -3.31 -17.63 14.65
N ARG A 272 -4.04 -16.71 15.31
CA ARG A 272 -4.42 -15.43 14.74
C ARG A 272 -3.25 -14.46 14.87
N TRP A 273 -2.97 -13.72 13.81
CA TRP A 273 -1.91 -12.71 13.77
C TRP A 273 -2.55 -11.34 13.51
N GLU A 274 -2.05 -10.32 14.18
CA GLU A 274 -2.43 -8.93 13.99
C GLU A 274 -1.21 -8.12 13.56
N THR A 275 -1.37 -7.31 12.52
CA THR A 275 -0.29 -6.49 11.98
C THR A 275 -0.12 -5.24 12.84
N LEU A 276 1.03 -5.11 13.49
CA LEU A 276 1.37 -3.95 14.33
C LEU A 276 1.94 -2.80 13.50
N ALA A 277 2.79 -3.12 12.53
CA ALA A 277 3.44 -2.13 11.68
C ALA A 277 3.81 -2.72 10.31
N THR A 278 3.75 -1.87 9.29
CA THR A 278 4.24 -2.17 7.94
C THR A 278 4.94 -0.94 7.40
N GLY A 279 5.95 -1.13 6.56
CA GLY A 279 6.61 -0.02 5.88
C GLY A 279 7.46 -0.46 4.72
N THR A 280 7.86 0.53 3.93
CA THR A 280 8.76 0.41 2.78
C THR A 280 9.76 1.54 2.82
N SER A 281 10.94 1.35 2.24
CA SER A 281 11.85 2.47 2.01
C SER A 281 11.27 3.41 0.95
N GLU A 282 11.23 4.70 1.24
CA GLU A 282 10.69 5.74 0.35
C GLU A 282 11.74 6.26 -0.66
N GLN A 283 13.02 6.04 -0.38
CA GLN A 283 14.12 6.46 -1.24
C GLN A 283 14.01 5.82 -2.61
N SER A 284 14.22 6.62 -3.65
CA SER A 284 14.35 6.12 -5.01
C SER A 284 15.65 5.35 -5.20
N PHE A 285 15.60 4.43 -6.14
CA PHE A 285 16.76 3.68 -6.60
C PHE A 285 16.76 3.66 -8.12
N PHE A 286 17.93 3.50 -8.72
CA PHE A 286 18.04 3.35 -10.17
C PHE A 286 17.82 1.90 -10.56
N VAL A 287 17.10 1.70 -11.67
CA VAL A 287 17.19 0.46 -12.43
C VAL A 287 18.06 0.74 -13.66
N SER A 288 19.03 -0.14 -13.90
CA SER A 288 20.04 0.01 -14.96
C SER A 288 20.03 -1.18 -15.90
N ASP A 289 19.95 -0.92 -17.20
CA ASP A 289 20.04 -1.93 -18.27
C ASP A 289 21.26 -1.63 -19.17
N ALA A 290 21.40 -2.36 -20.28
CA ALA A 290 22.51 -2.13 -21.20
C ALA A 290 22.46 -0.77 -21.94
N THR A 291 21.34 -0.05 -21.85
CA THR A 291 21.04 1.15 -22.65
C THR A 291 21.06 2.45 -21.85
N GLY A 292 20.82 2.39 -20.54
CA GLY A 292 20.83 3.52 -19.61
C GLY A 292 20.37 3.13 -18.19
N ARG A 293 20.04 4.14 -17.38
CA ARG A 293 19.44 3.97 -16.04
C ARG A 293 18.24 4.91 -15.87
N VAL A 294 17.26 4.50 -15.07
CA VAL A 294 16.06 5.30 -14.75
C VAL A 294 15.75 5.22 -13.26
N PRO A 295 15.43 6.34 -12.59
CA PRO A 295 15.03 6.31 -11.19
C PRO A 295 13.63 5.71 -11.05
N VAL A 296 13.46 4.85 -10.05
CA VAL A 296 12.20 4.22 -9.66
C VAL A 296 11.82 4.73 -8.28
N MET A 297 10.63 5.29 -8.18
CA MET A 297 10.02 5.77 -6.93
C MET A 297 9.13 4.65 -6.38
N PRO A 298 9.54 3.92 -5.34
CA PRO A 298 8.86 2.68 -4.94
C PRO A 298 7.49 2.87 -4.26
N GLN A 299 7.15 4.12 -3.92
CA GLN A 299 5.93 4.44 -3.20
C GLN A 299 4.67 3.96 -3.96
N GLY A 300 3.83 3.19 -3.28
CA GLY A 300 2.58 2.66 -3.82
C GLY A 300 2.75 1.49 -4.79
N ALA A 301 3.93 0.87 -4.86
CA ALA A 301 4.14 -0.35 -5.63
C ALA A 301 3.50 -1.57 -4.95
N GLU A 302 2.90 -2.45 -5.74
CA GLU A 302 2.66 -3.84 -5.35
C GLU A 302 4.00 -4.59 -5.38
N LEU A 303 4.44 -5.07 -4.23
CA LEU A 303 5.73 -5.74 -4.07
C LEU A 303 5.55 -7.25 -4.23
N ILE A 304 6.35 -7.85 -5.11
CA ILE A 304 6.44 -9.31 -5.26
C ILE A 304 7.89 -9.70 -4.97
N LEU A 305 8.22 -9.81 -3.69
CA LEU A 305 9.54 -10.13 -3.16
C LEU A 305 9.44 -11.39 -2.27
N PRO A 306 9.57 -12.60 -2.84
CA PRO A 306 9.39 -13.87 -2.13
C PRO A 306 10.52 -14.16 -1.14
N ASP A 307 11.69 -13.55 -1.31
CA ASP A 307 12.84 -13.73 -0.43
C ASP A 307 12.59 -12.92 0.85
N GLU A 308 11.85 -13.54 1.76
CA GLU A 308 11.41 -12.99 3.04
C GLU A 308 12.32 -13.49 4.17
N HIS A 309 13.05 -12.58 4.79
CA HIS A 309 13.71 -12.86 6.06
C HIS A 309 12.69 -12.78 7.20
N THR A 310 12.45 -13.89 7.88
CA THR A 310 11.50 -13.97 9.01
C THR A 310 12.23 -14.21 10.32
N SER A 311 12.10 -13.27 11.25
CA SER A 311 12.51 -13.39 12.64
C SER A 311 11.28 -13.58 13.53
N ARG A 312 11.30 -14.54 14.44
CA ARG A 312 10.22 -14.78 15.40
C ARG A 312 10.78 -14.84 16.81
N SER A 313 10.05 -14.29 17.78
CA SER A 313 10.32 -14.64 19.18
C SER A 313 9.89 -16.08 19.41
N ASN A 314 10.74 -16.87 20.06
CA ASN A 314 10.42 -18.26 20.41
C ASN A 314 9.98 -18.35 21.88
N TRP A 315 9.34 -19.46 22.26
CA TRP A 315 8.98 -19.77 23.65
C TRP A 315 10.14 -19.64 24.66
N LEU A 316 11.38 -19.78 24.21
CA LEU A 316 12.62 -19.63 24.99
C LEU A 316 13.42 -18.37 24.62
N GLY A 317 13.06 -17.63 23.57
CA GLY A 317 14.03 -16.92 22.74
C GLY A 317 13.65 -15.49 22.38
N ASP A 318 14.45 -14.57 22.89
CA ASP A 318 14.54 -13.17 22.49
C ASP A 318 14.74 -13.03 20.98
N LEU A 319 14.22 -11.94 20.43
CA LEU A 319 14.52 -11.54 19.05
C LEU A 319 16.02 -11.28 18.90
N PRO A 320 16.61 -11.49 17.70
CA PRO A 320 17.99 -11.11 17.45
C PRO A 320 18.25 -9.65 17.86
N PRO A 321 19.42 -9.31 18.43
CA PRO A 321 19.72 -7.94 18.87
C PRO A 321 19.55 -6.89 17.75
N THR A 322 19.83 -7.29 16.50
CA THR A 322 19.63 -6.45 15.31
C THR A 322 18.15 -6.17 15.05
N THR A 323 17.29 -7.18 15.24
CA THR A 323 15.83 -7.06 15.12
C THR A 323 15.26 -6.20 16.24
N ILE A 324 15.73 -6.36 17.48
CA ILE A 324 15.34 -5.49 18.61
C ILE A 324 15.74 -4.04 18.32
N ALA A 325 16.98 -3.80 17.88
CA ALA A 325 17.43 -2.47 17.49
C ALA A 325 16.62 -1.89 16.31
N GLY A 326 16.17 -2.74 15.39
CA GLY A 326 15.26 -2.37 14.31
C GLY A 326 13.89 -1.97 14.82
N LEU A 327 13.27 -2.78 15.68
CA LEU A 327 11.99 -2.47 16.30
C LEU A 327 12.04 -1.16 17.10
N ASN A 328 13.10 -0.95 17.89
CA ASN A 328 13.31 0.29 18.63
C ASN A 328 13.44 1.50 17.69
N ARG A 329 14.14 1.36 16.55
CA ARG A 329 14.21 2.40 15.49
C ARG A 329 12.85 2.71 14.88
N LEU A 330 11.95 1.74 14.84
CA LEU A 330 10.57 1.89 14.38
C LEU A 330 9.61 2.38 15.49
N GLY A 331 10.11 2.64 16.71
CA GLY A 331 9.29 3.05 17.85
C GLY A 331 8.46 1.93 18.48
N ILE A 332 8.75 0.67 18.14
CA ILE A 332 8.03 -0.53 18.57
C ILE A 332 8.74 -1.07 19.83
N SER A 333 8.34 -0.61 21.02
CA SER A 333 9.02 -0.90 22.29
C SER A 333 8.91 -2.36 22.71
N THR A 334 10.06 -3.05 22.80
CA THR A 334 10.11 -4.44 23.26
C THR A 334 9.85 -4.63 24.75
N GLU A 335 9.83 -3.56 25.55
CA GLU A 335 9.72 -3.61 27.01
C GLU A 335 8.29 -3.91 27.49
N GLN A 336 7.26 -3.49 26.75
CA GLN A 336 5.86 -3.84 27.03
C GLN A 336 5.56 -5.33 26.76
N TRP A 337 6.49 -6.05 26.13
CA TRP A 337 6.35 -7.47 25.76
C TRP A 337 7.17 -8.42 26.63
N MET A 338 7.51 -8.02 27.86
CA MET A 338 7.90 -8.97 28.92
C MET A 338 6.68 -9.81 29.35
N GLY A 339 6.29 -10.79 28.52
CA GLY A 339 5.13 -11.65 28.68
C GLY A 339 4.91 -12.57 27.47
N ASN A 340 3.90 -13.44 27.52
CA ASN A 340 3.63 -14.57 26.59
C ASN A 340 3.24 -14.18 25.14
N HIS A 341 3.71 -13.04 24.64
CA HIS A 341 3.40 -12.48 23.33
C HIS A 341 4.47 -12.91 22.31
N THR A 342 4.01 -13.46 21.18
CA THR A 342 4.91 -13.91 20.10
C THR A 342 4.91 -12.88 18.98
N LEU A 343 6.05 -12.25 18.72
CA LEU A 343 6.24 -11.35 17.60
C LEU A 343 6.81 -12.10 16.40
N ARG A 344 6.36 -11.71 15.22
CA ARG A 344 6.87 -12.14 13.92
C ARG A 344 7.24 -10.90 13.13
N CYS A 345 8.53 -10.70 12.93
CA CYS A 345 9.08 -9.65 12.10
C CYS A 345 9.47 -10.26 10.75
N ARG A 346 8.98 -9.67 9.68
CA ARG A 346 9.27 -10.06 8.31
C ARG A 346 9.85 -8.88 7.58
N GLU A 347 10.85 -9.14 6.78
CA GLU A 347 11.36 -8.15 5.83
C GLU A 347 11.76 -8.80 4.52
N SER A 348 11.61 -8.03 3.46
CA SER A 348 12.09 -8.33 2.11
C SER A 348 12.93 -7.16 1.65
N PHE A 349 13.92 -7.40 0.80
CA PHE A 349 14.84 -6.37 0.35
C PHE A 349 15.33 -6.66 -1.06
N ILE A 350 15.76 -5.61 -1.75
CA ILE A 350 16.44 -5.69 -3.04
C ILE A 350 17.90 -5.30 -2.80
N LEU A 351 18.81 -6.21 -3.12
CA LEU A 351 20.24 -6.01 -2.97
C LEU A 351 20.80 -5.15 -4.12
N PRO A 352 21.93 -4.46 -3.90
CA PRO A 352 22.63 -3.79 -5.00
C PRO A 352 23.02 -4.79 -6.09
N ASP A 353 22.87 -4.35 -7.34
CA ASP A 353 23.11 -5.10 -8.57
C ASP A 353 22.22 -6.34 -8.79
N GLU A 354 21.20 -6.53 -7.95
CA GLU A 354 20.18 -7.57 -8.12
C GLU A 354 19.28 -7.28 -9.33
N GLN A 355 18.84 -8.33 -10.01
CA GLN A 355 17.93 -8.20 -11.15
C GLN A 355 16.53 -7.86 -10.63
N VAL A 356 15.96 -6.79 -11.15
CA VAL A 356 14.61 -6.33 -10.78
C VAL A 356 13.76 -6.20 -12.04
N TYR A 357 12.49 -6.55 -11.89
CA TYR A 357 11.41 -6.31 -12.81
C TYR A 357 10.54 -5.17 -12.27
N VAL A 358 10.26 -4.17 -13.10
CA VAL A 358 9.39 -3.05 -12.75
C VAL A 358 8.36 -2.84 -13.85
N LEU A 359 7.08 -2.89 -13.47
CA LEU A 359 5.96 -2.47 -14.29
C LEU A 359 5.38 -1.22 -13.66
N GLY A 360 5.38 -0.08 -14.35
CA GLY A 360 4.92 1.18 -13.75
C GLY A 360 4.65 2.26 -14.79
N THR A 361 4.35 3.47 -14.32
CA THR A 361 4.15 4.61 -15.23
C THR A 361 5.42 5.45 -15.29
N ALA A 362 5.93 5.67 -16.49
CA ALA A 362 6.98 6.64 -16.75
C ALA A 362 6.39 8.05 -16.78
N HIS A 363 6.93 8.92 -15.93
CA HIS A 363 6.55 10.32 -15.74
C HIS A 363 7.69 11.24 -16.13
N GLU A 364 7.35 12.47 -16.54
CA GLU A 364 8.33 13.51 -16.84
C GLU A 364 8.77 14.22 -15.56
N GLN A 365 10.07 14.33 -15.36
CA GLN A 365 10.69 15.04 -14.25
C GLN A 365 10.75 16.53 -14.59
N HIS A 366 9.77 17.29 -14.11
CA HIS A 366 9.64 18.73 -14.41
C HIS A 366 10.63 19.64 -13.65
N ASP A 367 11.48 19.10 -12.77
CA ASP A 367 12.38 19.89 -11.95
C ASP A 367 13.76 19.24 -11.83
N THR A 368 14.82 19.94 -12.26
CA THR A 368 15.98 20.29 -11.40
C THR A 368 17.16 20.90 -12.18
N LYS A 369 17.81 21.85 -11.50
CA LYS A 369 19.07 22.55 -11.84
C LYS A 369 20.32 21.63 -11.86
N LYS A 370 20.21 20.36 -12.22
CA LYS A 370 21.36 19.46 -12.44
C LYS A 370 21.19 18.74 -13.79
N PRO A 371 22.17 18.83 -14.69
CA PRO A 371 22.15 18.00 -15.89
C PRO A 371 22.38 16.55 -15.45
N ALA A 372 21.30 15.78 -15.34
CA ALA A 372 21.40 14.34 -15.16
C ALA A 372 22.01 13.73 -16.43
N GLU A 373 22.94 12.80 -16.25
CA GLU A 373 23.53 11.95 -17.30
C GLU A 373 22.49 11.08 -18.05
N ASN A 374 21.21 11.16 -17.67
CA ASN A 374 20.09 10.49 -18.32
C ASN A 374 19.39 11.46 -19.26
N SER A 375 19.51 11.21 -20.56
CA SER A 375 19.06 12.08 -21.66
C SER A 375 17.54 12.27 -21.82
N SER A 376 16.70 11.85 -20.86
CA SER A 376 15.24 11.89 -21.00
C SER A 376 14.46 12.49 -19.83
N GLY A 377 15.07 12.74 -18.66
CA GLY A 377 14.37 13.37 -17.52
C GLY A 377 13.09 12.61 -17.11
N LEU A 378 13.13 11.28 -17.09
CA LEU A 378 11.99 10.43 -16.73
C LEU A 378 12.24 9.72 -15.41
N TYR A 379 11.17 9.42 -14.68
CA TYR A 379 11.17 8.48 -13.54
C TYR A 379 9.98 7.52 -13.65
N ILE A 380 10.09 6.35 -13.02
CA ILE A 380 8.99 5.38 -12.96
C ILE A 380 8.36 5.42 -11.57
N GLY A 381 7.04 5.50 -11.52
CA GLY A 381 6.31 5.48 -10.26
C GLY A 381 4.86 5.08 -10.43
N SER A 382 4.10 5.24 -9.34
CA SER A 382 2.67 4.95 -9.31
C SER A 382 1.84 5.89 -10.20
N SER A 383 0.68 5.42 -10.62
CA SER A 383 -0.35 6.18 -11.35
C SER A 383 -1.73 5.64 -10.96
N GLN A 384 -2.77 6.47 -11.02
CA GLN A 384 -4.14 6.04 -10.71
C GLN A 384 -4.71 5.07 -11.75
N ASP A 385 -4.22 5.14 -12.99
CA ASP A 385 -4.78 4.38 -14.12
C ASP A 385 -4.05 3.06 -14.39
N HIS A 386 -2.87 2.86 -13.80
CA HIS A 386 -1.95 1.79 -14.17
C HIS A 386 -1.47 1.02 -12.94
N ALA A 387 -1.29 -0.29 -13.11
CA ALA A 387 -0.64 -1.11 -12.09
C ALA A 387 0.82 -0.67 -11.91
N PHE A 388 1.29 -0.69 -10.67
CA PHE A 388 2.67 -0.44 -10.33
C PHE A 388 3.20 -1.64 -9.54
N ILE A 389 4.17 -2.37 -10.09
CA ILE A 389 4.70 -3.62 -9.55
C ILE A 389 6.23 -3.53 -9.53
N ILE A 390 6.82 -3.93 -8.40
CA ILE A 390 8.27 -4.14 -8.26
C ILE A 390 8.49 -5.58 -7.80
N SER A 391 9.37 -6.30 -8.49
CA SER A 391 9.70 -7.68 -8.17
C SER A 391 11.18 -7.98 -8.40
N ASP A 392 11.76 -8.81 -7.55
CA ASP A 392 13.08 -9.44 -7.70
C ASP A 392 13.04 -10.67 -8.64
N ARG A 393 11.84 -11.11 -9.05
CA ARG A 393 11.64 -12.17 -10.02
C ARG A 393 11.71 -11.64 -11.44
N SER A 394 12.18 -12.50 -12.34
CA SER A 394 12.04 -12.23 -13.78
C SER A 394 10.57 -12.28 -14.22
N GLU A 395 10.24 -11.55 -15.30
CA GLU A 395 8.92 -11.60 -15.96
C GLU A 395 8.49 -13.06 -16.22
N LYS A 396 9.41 -13.88 -16.73
CA LYS A 396 9.18 -15.30 -17.00
C LYS A 396 8.75 -16.08 -15.75
N GLU A 397 9.37 -15.81 -14.60
CA GLU A 397 9.01 -16.47 -13.34
C GLU A 397 7.63 -16.01 -12.85
N LEU A 398 7.37 -14.70 -12.88
CA LEU A 398 6.04 -14.14 -12.54
C LEU A 398 4.94 -14.76 -13.41
N LEU A 399 5.18 -14.83 -14.72
CA LEU A 399 4.26 -15.43 -15.66
C LEU A 399 4.06 -16.92 -15.39
N SER A 400 5.13 -17.68 -15.12
CA SER A 400 5.09 -19.13 -14.88
C SER A 400 4.16 -19.50 -13.72
N LEU A 401 4.20 -18.74 -12.62
CA LEU A 401 3.34 -18.92 -11.46
C LEU A 401 1.87 -18.67 -11.82
N LEU A 402 1.61 -17.58 -12.56
CA LEU A 402 0.27 -17.27 -13.05
C LEU A 402 -0.24 -18.36 -14.01
N GLN A 403 0.60 -18.96 -14.85
CA GLN A 403 0.18 -20.04 -15.76
C GLN A 403 -0.33 -21.25 -14.97
N TRP A 404 0.39 -21.65 -13.92
CA TRP A 404 0.00 -22.80 -13.10
C TRP A 404 -1.31 -22.52 -12.35
N GLN A 405 -1.48 -21.32 -11.78
CA GLN A 405 -2.73 -20.93 -11.12
C GLN A 405 -3.92 -20.92 -12.10
N VAL A 406 -3.74 -20.36 -13.29
CA VAL A 406 -4.78 -20.34 -14.34
C VAL A 406 -5.15 -21.77 -14.76
N ALA A 407 -4.16 -22.65 -14.94
CA ALA A 407 -4.43 -24.05 -15.28
C ALA A 407 -5.16 -24.76 -14.14
N ALA A 408 -4.69 -24.66 -12.90
CA ALA A 408 -5.28 -25.31 -11.74
C ALA A 408 -6.72 -24.86 -11.49
N LEU A 409 -6.97 -23.54 -11.50
CA LEU A 409 -8.29 -22.97 -11.21
C LEU A 409 -9.24 -23.09 -12.40
N GLY A 410 -8.76 -22.82 -13.61
CA GLY A 410 -9.56 -22.87 -14.83
C GLY A 410 -9.94 -24.30 -15.20
N VAL A 411 -8.94 -25.18 -15.37
CA VAL A 411 -9.20 -26.59 -15.73
C VAL A 411 -9.86 -27.31 -14.57
N GLY A 412 -9.34 -27.16 -13.35
CA GLY A 412 -9.91 -27.79 -12.16
C GLY A 412 -11.36 -27.37 -11.90
N GLY A 413 -11.66 -26.08 -11.99
CA GLY A 413 -13.02 -25.54 -11.87
C GLY A 413 -13.97 -26.08 -12.93
N LEU A 414 -13.52 -26.14 -14.19
CA LEU A 414 -14.29 -26.70 -15.30
C LEU A 414 -14.57 -28.20 -15.09
N THR A 415 -13.54 -28.97 -14.72
CA THR A 415 -13.70 -30.41 -14.47
C THR A 415 -14.64 -30.68 -13.30
N LEU A 416 -14.56 -29.90 -12.22
CA LEU A 416 -15.45 -30.06 -11.07
C LEU A 416 -16.89 -29.73 -11.45
N ALA A 417 -17.12 -28.60 -12.11
CA ALA A 417 -18.47 -28.16 -12.50
C ALA A 417 -19.11 -29.16 -13.46
N THR A 418 -18.38 -29.60 -14.49
CA THR A 418 -18.88 -30.59 -15.47
C THR A 418 -19.12 -31.96 -14.84
N THR A 419 -18.24 -32.42 -13.95
CA THR A 419 -18.42 -33.71 -13.25
C THR A 419 -19.65 -33.65 -12.34
N CYS A 420 -19.82 -32.61 -11.53
CA CYS A 420 -21.01 -32.49 -10.68
C CYS A 420 -22.30 -32.37 -11.50
N LEU A 421 -22.29 -31.60 -12.59
CA LEU A 421 -23.46 -31.41 -13.45
C LEU A 421 -23.84 -32.69 -14.21
N THR A 422 -22.84 -33.45 -14.70
CA THR A 422 -23.08 -34.76 -15.32
C THR A 422 -23.61 -35.79 -14.33
N LEU A 423 -23.14 -35.78 -13.08
CA LEU A 423 -23.68 -36.65 -12.01
C LEU A 423 -25.12 -36.25 -11.64
N ILE A 424 -25.44 -34.96 -11.54
CA ILE A 424 -26.82 -34.48 -11.33
C ILE A 424 -27.71 -35.00 -12.46
N PHE A 425 -27.29 -34.81 -13.71
CA PHE A 425 -28.06 -35.25 -14.85
C PHE A 425 -28.24 -36.77 -14.83
N THR A 426 -27.18 -37.55 -14.62
CA THR A 426 -27.24 -39.02 -14.70
C THR A 426 -28.05 -39.65 -13.55
N TYR A 427 -27.98 -39.11 -12.34
CA TYR A 427 -28.62 -39.71 -11.16
C TYR A 427 -30.01 -39.15 -10.84
N TYR A 428 -30.30 -37.91 -11.24
CA TYR A 428 -31.56 -37.24 -10.90
C TYR A 428 -32.46 -36.97 -12.11
N VAL A 429 -31.93 -37.02 -13.33
CA VAL A 429 -32.66 -36.68 -14.56
C VAL A 429 -32.62 -37.85 -15.56
N THR A 430 -33.77 -38.28 -16.06
CA THR A 430 -33.84 -39.19 -17.22
C THR A 430 -34.41 -38.46 -18.41
N THR A 431 -33.83 -38.71 -19.58
CA THR A 431 -34.46 -38.38 -20.85
C THR A 431 -35.51 -39.44 -21.17
N VAL A 432 -36.78 -39.06 -21.15
CA VAL A 432 -37.86 -39.85 -21.74
C VAL A 432 -37.57 -39.94 -23.24
N SER A 433 -37.28 -41.15 -23.73
CA SER A 433 -37.03 -41.45 -25.15
C SER A 433 -38.32 -41.46 -25.97
#